data_AF-A0A9D6EE41-F1
#
_entry.id   AF-A0A9D6EE41-F1
#
_cell.length_a   1.000
_cell.length_b   1.000
_cell.length_c   1.000
_cell.angle_alpha   90.00
_cell.angle_beta   90.00
_cell.angle_gamma   90.00
#
_symmetry.space_group_name_H-M   'P 1'
#
loop_
_entity.id
_entity.type
_entity.pdbx_description
1 polymer ?
#
loop_
_entity_poly.entity_id
_entity_poly.type
_entity_poly.pdbx_seq_one_letter_code
_entity_poly.pdbx_strand_id
1 'polypeptide(L)'
;MSFLSFLKKLLTPSFSPSARGGLSVQERIYVREKWAEIETLMKVGRPSAFKTAVLDADKLLDHVLKSLNYRGQTMGERMKMIPRDDFDRDFFNDMWQAHKLRNEMVHNMDYNVMDFEARTAIKKFEKTLQDLGAM
;
A
#
# COMPACT_ATOMS: atom_id res chain seq x y z
N MET A 1 -16.92 29.73 -9.37
CA MET A 1 -15.86 28.96 -8.67
C MET A 1 -15.10 29.92 -7.78
N SER A 2 -15.18 29.77 -6.47
CA SER A 2 -14.71 30.79 -5.53
C SER A 2 -13.21 30.67 -5.26
N PHE A 3 -12.49 31.78 -5.39
CA PHE A 3 -11.08 31.98 -5.02
C PHE A 3 -10.74 31.46 -3.60
N LEU A 4 -11.76 31.36 -2.74
CA LEU A 4 -11.69 30.80 -1.38
C LEU A 4 -11.33 29.30 -1.34
N SER A 5 -11.62 28.51 -2.38
CA SER A 5 -11.22 27.10 -2.42
C SER A 5 -9.71 26.93 -2.65
N PHE A 6 -9.08 27.89 -3.33
CA PHE A 6 -7.64 27.87 -3.60
C PHE A 6 -6.83 28.24 -2.36
N LEU A 7 -7.29 29.24 -1.58
CA LEU A 7 -6.66 29.60 -0.30
C LEU A 7 -6.81 28.52 0.78
N LYS A 8 -7.92 27.76 0.79
CA LYS A 8 -8.07 26.61 1.70
C LYS A 8 -6.99 25.55 1.47
N LYS A 9 -6.53 25.37 0.22
CA LYS A 9 -5.49 24.39 -0.15
C LYS A 9 -4.07 24.85 0.23
N LEU A 10 -3.85 26.14 0.44
CA LEU A 10 -2.57 26.70 0.92
C LEU A 10 -2.45 26.71 2.45
N LEU A 11 -3.57 26.57 3.17
CA LEU A 11 -3.66 26.57 4.64
C LEU A 11 -4.05 25.20 5.22
N THR A 12 -4.19 24.17 4.39
CA THR A 12 -4.25 22.79 4.90
C THR A 12 -2.89 22.49 5.54
N PRO A 13 -2.84 22.12 6.83
CA PRO A 13 -1.59 21.63 7.40
C PRO A 13 -1.11 20.48 6.51
N SER A 14 0.12 20.58 6.00
CA SER A 14 0.78 19.40 5.45
C SER A 14 0.80 18.37 6.57
N PHE A 15 0.43 17.14 6.26
CA PHE A 15 0.46 16.01 7.19
C PHE A 15 1.61 16.13 8.18
N SER A 16 1.28 16.40 9.44
CA SER A 16 2.18 16.14 10.55
C SER A 16 1.95 14.68 10.91
N PRO A 17 2.93 13.78 10.76
CA PRO A 17 2.78 12.40 11.16
C PRO A 17 2.46 12.38 12.65
N SER A 18 1.22 12.04 12.96
CA SER A 18 0.67 11.96 14.31
C SER A 18 1.43 10.92 15.12
N ALA A 19 2.12 11.33 16.18
CA ALA A 19 2.48 10.61 17.42
C ALA A 19 3.05 9.17 17.39
N ARG A 20 3.05 8.47 16.26
CA ARG A 20 3.68 7.18 16.00
C ARG A 20 4.97 7.48 15.28
N GLY A 21 6.10 7.15 15.92
CA GLY A 21 7.41 7.31 15.30
C GLY A 21 7.39 6.71 13.89
N GLY A 22 7.85 7.47 12.90
CA GLY A 22 7.96 7.00 11.53
C GLY A 22 8.92 5.80 11.42
N LEU A 23 8.98 5.19 10.24
CA LEU A 23 9.90 4.07 9.99
C LEU A 23 11.35 4.44 10.30
N SER A 24 12.15 3.46 10.76
CA SER A 24 13.59 3.64 10.90
C SER A 24 14.26 3.73 9.51
N VAL A 25 15.53 4.14 9.48
CA VAL A 25 16.31 4.15 8.24
C VAL A 25 16.47 2.72 7.70
N GLN A 26 16.74 1.76 8.57
CA GLN A 26 16.89 0.34 8.21
C GLN A 26 15.60 -0.23 7.62
N GLU A 27 14.44 0.11 8.21
CA GLU A 27 13.14 -0.31 7.69
C GLU A 27 12.89 0.24 6.28
N ARG A 28 13.21 1.51 6.01
CA ARG A 28 13.08 2.08 4.66
C ARG A 28 14.02 1.41 3.64
N ILE A 29 15.24 1.06 4.04
CA ILE A 29 16.17 0.33 3.17
C ILE A 29 15.59 -1.04 2.82
N TYR A 30 15.12 -1.79 3.83
CA TYR A 30 14.50 -3.09 3.63
C TYR A 30 13.27 -3.01 2.69
N VAL A 31 12.39 -2.02 2.90
CA VAL A 31 11.21 -1.82 2.04
C VAL A 31 11.62 -1.57 0.59
N ARG A 32 12.63 -0.73 0.34
CA ARG A 32 13.11 -0.44 -1.03
C ARG A 32 13.72 -1.67 -1.71
N GLU A 33 14.51 -2.45 -0.99
CA GLU A 33 15.07 -3.69 -1.52
C GLU A 33 13.97 -4.69 -1.91
N LYS A 34 12.97 -4.88 -1.05
CA LYS A 34 11.81 -5.72 -1.35
C LYS A 34 10.94 -5.19 -2.47
N TRP A 35 10.79 -3.88 -2.57
CA TRP A 35 10.09 -3.28 -3.69
C TRP A 35 10.81 -3.54 -5.03
N ALA A 36 12.14 -3.44 -5.08
CA ALA A 36 12.92 -3.74 -6.29
C ALA A 36 12.79 -5.21 -6.74
N GLU A 37 12.69 -6.15 -5.79
CA GLU A 37 12.39 -7.56 -6.09
C GLU A 37 11.00 -7.70 -6.75
N ILE A 38 9.98 -7.03 -6.21
CA ILE A 38 8.61 -7.01 -6.75
C ILE A 38 8.57 -6.42 -8.17
N GLU A 39 9.28 -5.31 -8.41
CA GLU A 39 9.39 -4.73 -9.75
C GLU A 39 10.05 -5.68 -10.74
N THR A 40 11.07 -6.42 -10.29
CA THR A 40 11.74 -7.44 -11.11
C THR A 40 10.78 -8.54 -11.52
N LEU A 41 9.93 -9.03 -10.59
CA LEU A 41 8.88 -10.01 -10.91
C LEU A 41 7.91 -9.47 -11.96
N MET A 42 7.49 -8.21 -11.85
CA MET A 42 6.61 -7.57 -12.83
C MET A 42 7.25 -7.40 -14.21
N LYS A 43 8.59 -7.26 -14.28
CA LYS A 43 9.35 -7.21 -15.54
C LYS A 43 9.49 -8.58 -16.21
N VAL A 44 9.59 -9.66 -15.43
CA VAL A 44 9.64 -11.04 -15.98
C VAL A 44 8.38 -11.36 -16.81
N GLY A 45 7.23 -10.80 -16.45
CA GLY A 45 6.08 -10.75 -17.35
C GLY A 45 5.33 -12.07 -17.57
N ARG A 46 5.37 -13.00 -16.60
CA ARG A 46 4.65 -14.30 -16.68
C ARG A 46 3.60 -14.44 -15.56
N PRO A 47 2.53 -15.24 -15.75
CA PRO A 47 1.44 -15.36 -14.78
C PRO A 47 1.87 -15.69 -13.35
N SER A 48 2.82 -16.62 -13.18
CA SER A 48 3.35 -16.98 -11.87
C SER A 48 4.12 -15.84 -11.21
N ALA A 49 4.83 -15.00 -11.99
CA ALA A 49 5.55 -13.85 -11.45
C ALA A 49 4.58 -12.73 -11.03
N PHE A 50 3.50 -12.50 -11.78
CA PHE A 50 2.44 -11.58 -11.38
C PHE A 50 1.79 -12.01 -10.06
N LYS A 51 1.50 -13.31 -9.91
CA LYS A 51 0.95 -13.85 -8.67
C LYS A 51 1.88 -13.59 -7.49
N THR A 52 3.16 -13.91 -7.64
CA THR A 52 4.17 -13.67 -6.59
C THR A 52 4.30 -12.18 -6.27
N ALA A 53 4.37 -11.31 -7.27
CA ALA A 53 4.52 -9.86 -7.08
C ALA A 53 3.39 -9.28 -6.22
N VAL A 54 2.13 -9.62 -6.53
CA VAL A 54 0.96 -9.12 -5.78
C VAL A 54 0.94 -9.67 -4.34
N LEU A 55 1.28 -10.95 -4.15
CA LEU A 55 1.37 -11.56 -2.82
C LEU A 55 2.46 -10.91 -1.96
N ASP A 56 3.61 -10.63 -2.54
CA ASP A 56 4.74 -10.06 -1.81
C ASP A 56 4.56 -8.57 -1.55
N ALA A 57 3.91 -7.82 -2.45
CA ALA A 57 3.53 -6.43 -2.22
C ALA A 57 2.55 -6.29 -1.03
N ASP A 58 1.56 -7.19 -0.93
CA ASP A 58 0.62 -7.20 0.19
C ASP A 58 1.31 -7.57 1.52
N LYS A 59 2.21 -8.55 1.52
CA LYS A 59 3.04 -8.89 2.69
C LYS A 59 3.93 -7.71 3.12
N LEU A 60 4.51 -6.99 2.15
CA LEU A 60 5.36 -5.85 2.43
C LEU A 60 4.57 -4.69 3.03
N LEU A 61 3.36 -4.41 2.53
CA LEU A 61 2.45 -3.46 3.17
C LEU A 61 2.12 -3.89 4.61
N ASP A 62 1.82 -5.17 4.83
CA ASP A 62 1.54 -5.67 6.17
C ASP A 62 2.72 -5.49 7.14
N HIS A 63 3.94 -5.73 6.65
CA HIS A 63 5.18 -5.46 7.38
C HIS A 63 5.29 -3.99 7.76
N VAL A 64 5.10 -3.07 6.81
CA VAL A 64 5.12 -1.63 7.06
C VAL A 64 4.07 -1.21 8.09
N LEU A 65 2.85 -1.73 8.00
CA LEU A 65 1.79 -1.43 8.97
C LEU A 65 2.17 -1.90 10.38
N LYS A 66 2.83 -3.06 10.50
CA LYS A 66 3.37 -3.54 11.79
C LYS A 66 4.49 -2.66 12.32
N SER A 67 5.44 -2.27 11.46
CA SER A 67 6.55 -1.37 11.84
C SER A 67 6.06 0.01 12.27
N LEU A 68 4.92 0.46 11.75
CA LEU A 68 4.21 1.68 12.17
C LEU A 68 3.29 1.47 13.39
N ASN A 69 3.32 0.30 14.03
CA ASN A 69 2.54 -0.06 15.20
C ASN A 69 1.01 -0.02 15.01
N TYR A 70 0.50 -0.23 13.78
CA TYR A 70 -0.92 -0.49 13.59
C TYR A 70 -1.27 -1.87 14.18
N ARG A 71 -2.23 -1.90 15.10
CA ARG A 71 -2.65 -3.12 15.82
C ARG A 71 -3.64 -3.94 15.01
N GLY A 72 -3.72 -5.23 15.30
CA GLY A 72 -4.63 -6.18 14.65
C GLY A 72 -3.93 -7.53 14.48
N GLN A 73 -4.69 -8.63 14.52
CA GLN A 73 -4.18 -9.97 14.29
C GLN A 73 -4.00 -10.22 12.79
N THR A 74 -4.99 -9.80 12.00
CA THR A 74 -4.99 -9.90 10.54
C THR A 74 -4.55 -8.60 9.87
N MET A 75 -4.15 -8.69 8.60
CA MET A 75 -3.84 -7.51 7.79
C MET A 75 -5.07 -6.59 7.66
N GLY A 76 -6.24 -7.16 7.39
CA GLY A 76 -7.48 -6.39 7.29
C GLY A 76 -7.85 -5.68 8.61
N GLU A 77 -7.58 -6.27 9.77
CA GLU A 77 -7.72 -5.57 11.05
C GLU A 77 -6.74 -4.41 11.19
N ARG A 78 -5.46 -4.60 10.84
CA ARG A 78 -4.47 -3.51 10.86
C ARG A 78 -4.86 -2.35 9.94
N MET A 79 -5.35 -2.65 8.74
CA MET A 79 -5.85 -1.64 7.79
C MET A 79 -7.03 -0.85 8.34
N LYS A 80 -7.90 -1.46 9.17
CA LYS A 80 -9.02 -0.76 9.83
C LYS A 80 -8.58 0.16 10.96
N MET A 81 -7.42 -0.09 11.57
CA MET A 81 -6.87 0.70 12.66
C MET A 81 -6.19 2.00 12.20
N ILE A 82 -6.12 2.24 10.89
CA ILE A 82 -5.60 3.50 10.35
C ILE A 82 -6.62 4.63 10.58
N PRO A 83 -6.27 5.70 11.34
CA PRO A 83 -7.15 6.84 11.57
C PRO A 83 -7.59 7.48 10.25
N ARG A 84 -8.86 7.84 10.15
CA ARG A 84 -9.44 8.39 8.92
C ARG A 84 -8.96 9.79 8.60
N ASP A 85 -8.46 10.52 9.59
CA ASP A 85 -7.94 11.87 9.41
C ASP A 85 -6.47 11.87 8.96
N ASP A 86 -5.79 10.71 9.00
CA ASP A 86 -4.39 10.56 8.61
C ASP A 86 -4.20 10.45 7.09
N PHE A 87 -5.27 10.17 6.32
CA PHE A 87 -5.18 9.97 4.87
C PHE A 87 -6.50 10.33 4.17
N ASP A 88 -6.42 10.65 2.88
CA ASP A 88 -7.63 10.84 2.08
C ASP A 88 -8.35 9.51 1.77
N ARG A 89 -9.54 9.62 1.18
CA ARG A 89 -10.34 8.45 0.81
C ARG A 89 -9.65 7.56 -0.23
N ASP A 90 -8.83 8.15 -1.10
CA ASP A 90 -8.23 7.44 -2.22
C ASP A 90 -7.11 6.50 -1.74
N PHE A 91 -6.34 6.92 -0.74
CA PHE A 91 -5.41 6.04 0.00
C PHE A 91 -6.10 4.76 0.48
N PHE A 92 -7.23 4.89 1.19
CA PHE A 92 -7.97 3.74 1.69
C PHE A 92 -8.52 2.88 0.54
N ASN A 93 -9.03 3.51 -0.52
CA ASN A 93 -9.56 2.80 -1.67
C ASN A 93 -8.48 1.97 -2.36
N ASP A 94 -7.30 2.53 -2.59
CA ASP A 94 -6.19 1.84 -3.24
C ASP A 94 -5.71 0.65 -2.40
N MET A 95 -5.47 0.90 -1.11
CA MET A 95 -5.05 -0.12 -0.15
C MET A 95 -6.04 -1.29 -0.10
N TRP A 96 -7.34 -1.01 0.05
CA TRP A 96 -8.37 -2.06 0.13
C TRP A 96 -8.59 -2.79 -1.20
N GLN A 97 -8.54 -2.10 -2.33
CA GLN A 97 -8.73 -2.74 -3.64
C GLN A 97 -7.59 -3.69 -3.97
N ALA A 98 -6.34 -3.30 -3.68
CA ALA A 98 -5.17 -4.15 -3.89
C ALA A 98 -5.20 -5.40 -2.97
N HIS A 99 -5.53 -5.21 -1.68
CA HIS A 99 -5.67 -6.31 -0.73
C HIS A 99 -6.79 -7.31 -1.12
N LYS A 100 -7.92 -6.82 -1.64
CA LYS A 100 -9.02 -7.69 -2.09
C LYS A 100 -8.61 -8.56 -3.28
N LEU A 101 -7.89 -8.00 -4.26
CA LEU A 101 -7.34 -8.79 -5.36
C LEU A 101 -6.44 -9.90 -4.82
N ARG A 102 -5.53 -9.56 -3.89
CA ARG A 102 -4.66 -10.56 -3.26
C ARG A 102 -5.47 -11.65 -2.57
N ASN A 103 -6.53 -11.30 -1.83
CA ASN A 103 -7.36 -12.29 -1.14
C ASN A 103 -8.06 -13.22 -2.12
N GLU A 104 -8.58 -12.70 -3.23
CA GLU A 104 -9.19 -13.51 -4.28
C GLU A 104 -8.20 -14.56 -4.81
N MET A 105 -6.96 -14.14 -5.10
CA MET A 105 -5.90 -15.04 -5.60
C MET A 105 -5.51 -16.19 -4.66
N VAL A 106 -5.79 -16.06 -3.36
CA VAL A 106 -5.45 -17.07 -2.34
C VAL A 106 -6.64 -17.95 -2.02
N HIS A 107 -7.86 -17.40 -2.02
CA HIS A 107 -9.08 -18.14 -1.66
C HIS A 107 -9.73 -18.84 -2.85
N ASN A 108 -9.51 -18.37 -4.08
CA ASN A 108 -10.05 -18.95 -5.29
C ASN A 108 -8.96 -19.73 -6.05
N MET A 109 -9.07 -21.05 -6.07
CA MET A 109 -8.08 -21.94 -6.69
C MET A 109 -7.99 -21.78 -8.21
N ASP A 110 -9.09 -21.36 -8.85
CA ASP A 110 -9.20 -21.19 -10.30
C ASP A 110 -8.87 -19.76 -10.76
N TYR A 111 -8.59 -18.85 -9.81
CA TYR A 111 -8.30 -17.47 -10.13
C TYR A 111 -6.89 -17.30 -10.68
N ASN A 112 -6.82 -16.85 -11.92
CA ASN A 112 -5.59 -16.48 -12.60
C ASN A 112 -5.52 -14.96 -12.77
N VAL A 113 -4.63 -14.31 -12.03
CA VAL A 113 -4.46 -12.86 -12.11
C VAL A 113 -3.92 -12.47 -13.48
N MET A 114 -4.59 -11.52 -14.13
CA MET A 114 -4.17 -10.99 -15.42
C MET A 114 -3.07 -9.92 -15.24
N ASP A 115 -2.24 -9.72 -16.26
CA ASP A 115 -1.17 -8.72 -16.25
C ASP A 115 -1.68 -7.32 -15.85
N PHE A 116 -2.81 -6.88 -16.42
CA PHE A 116 -3.37 -5.57 -16.13
C PHE A 116 -3.89 -5.44 -14.69
N GLU A 117 -4.46 -6.51 -14.12
CA GLU A 117 -4.92 -6.54 -12.72
C GLU A 117 -3.73 -6.47 -11.78
N ALA A 118 -2.70 -7.27 -12.05
CA ALA A 118 -1.46 -7.26 -11.28
C ALA A 118 -0.79 -5.88 -11.33
N ARG A 119 -0.59 -5.29 -12.52
CA ARG A 119 -0.02 -3.95 -12.66
C ARG A 119 -0.83 -2.89 -11.92
N THR A 120 -2.16 -2.98 -11.97
CA THR A 120 -3.04 -2.05 -11.27
C THR A 120 -2.88 -2.19 -9.76
N ALA A 121 -2.84 -3.42 -9.23
CA ALA A 121 -2.65 -3.65 -7.80
C ALA A 121 -1.25 -3.24 -7.31
N ILE A 122 -0.19 -3.53 -8.09
CA ILE A 122 1.17 -3.08 -7.75
C ILE A 122 1.24 -1.56 -7.65
N LYS A 123 0.67 -0.81 -8.60
CA LYS A 123 0.62 0.66 -8.52
C LYS A 123 -0.12 1.17 -7.27
N LYS A 124 -1.18 0.47 -6.85
CA LYS A 124 -1.93 0.82 -5.64
C LYS A 124 -1.14 0.53 -4.36
N PHE A 125 -0.45 -0.62 -4.30
CA PHE A 125 0.47 -0.90 -3.20
C PHE A 125 1.62 0.12 -3.16
N GLU A 126 2.17 0.47 -4.32
CA GLU A 126 3.23 1.46 -4.44
C GLU A 126 2.81 2.80 -3.83
N LYS A 127 1.67 3.32 -4.30
CA LYS A 127 1.12 4.57 -3.81
C LYS A 127 0.82 4.51 -2.31
N THR A 128 0.24 3.41 -1.83
CA THR A 128 -0.04 3.24 -0.40
C THR A 128 1.24 3.26 0.44
N LEU A 129 2.31 2.60 -0.01
CA LEU A 129 3.61 2.58 0.67
C LEU A 129 4.29 3.97 0.64
N GLN A 130 4.19 4.71 -0.47
CA GLN A 130 4.67 6.09 -0.58
C GLN A 130 3.92 7.02 0.38
N ASP A 131 2.59 6.94 0.41
CA ASP A 131 1.75 7.76 1.30
C ASP A 131 2.05 7.46 2.78
N LEU A 132 2.39 6.21 3.13
CA LEU A 132 2.85 5.81 4.47
C LEU A 132 4.29 6.26 4.81
N GLY A 133 5.01 6.88 3.87
CA GLY A 133 6.40 7.30 4.04
C GLY A 133 7.41 6.15 4.08
N ALA A 134 7.06 5.01 3.46
CA ALA A 134 7.88 3.79 3.47
C ALA A 134 8.86 3.70 2.30
N MET A 135 8.67 4.49 1.25
CA MET A 135 9.54 4.54 0.06
C MET A 135 10.31 5.83 -0.06
#